data_AF-A0A8J2NB12-F1
#
_entry.id   AF-A0A8J2NB12-F1
#
_cell.length_a   1.000
_cell.length_b   1.000
_cell.length_c   1.000
_cell.angle_alpha   90.00
_cell.angle_beta   90.00
_cell.angle_gamma   90.00
#
_symmetry.space_group_name_H-M   'P 1'
#
loop_
_entity.id
_entity.type
_entity.pdbx_description
1 polymer ?
#
loop_
_entity_poly.entity_id
_entity_poly.type
_entity_poly.pdbx_seq_one_letter_code
_entity_poly.pdbx_strand_id
1 'polypeptide(L)'
;MLLLFIVLAFAISVIAHSTQDGCPRRLGAKGVRVRIPPTFNTTDRSHHGRPWSAPPVGFYFKPWSMILASNPQYAAMRNVQYDPTPIDPSDPTGLANDLFSFQFPGNDSVITTYGVDTPHPHFPAVLDYAGTGILVGATSQYSILVWGCDANRVPYYASYSTAAEFTGTPAGIDLMSTSDQGPDQDTIDAVVTALKKLGSDEITKYVEVLERMVQDGWRRGMPRVCIWAVGNDTS
;
A
#
# COMPACT_ATOMS: atom_id res chain seq x y z
N MET A 1 -19.32 55.32 -31.59
CA MET A 1 -18.41 54.17 -31.87
C MET A 1 -17.90 53.65 -30.55
N LEU A 2 -18.48 52.57 -30.04
CA LEU A 2 -17.99 51.87 -28.85
C LEU A 2 -17.77 50.41 -29.25
N LEU A 3 -16.51 50.00 -29.35
CA LEU A 3 -16.09 48.63 -29.69
C LEU A 3 -16.30 47.74 -28.46
N LEU A 4 -17.09 46.67 -28.61
CA LEU A 4 -17.19 45.60 -27.62
C LEU A 4 -16.19 44.50 -27.97
N PHE A 5 -15.12 44.35 -27.17
CA PHE A 5 -14.22 43.20 -27.26
C PHE A 5 -14.80 42.04 -26.47
N ILE A 6 -15.14 40.95 -27.16
CA ILE A 6 -15.48 39.66 -26.52
C ILE A 6 -14.19 38.84 -26.47
N VAL A 7 -13.63 38.68 -25.27
CA VAL A 7 -12.52 37.76 -25.01
C VAL A 7 -13.13 36.41 -24.64
N LEU A 8 -12.98 35.42 -25.52
CA LEU A 8 -13.40 34.05 -25.28
C LEU A 8 -12.28 33.32 -24.52
N ALA A 9 -12.44 33.15 -23.20
CA ALA A 9 -11.54 32.35 -22.40
C ALA A 9 -11.92 30.86 -22.54
N PHE A 10 -11.13 30.10 -23.31
CA PHE A 10 -11.21 28.63 -23.29
C PHE A 10 -10.48 28.11 -22.04
N ALA A 11 -11.24 27.81 -20.99
CA ALA A 11 -10.75 27.00 -19.88
C ALA A 11 -10.68 25.54 -20.33
N ILE A 12 -9.47 25.00 -20.50
CA ILE A 12 -9.26 23.56 -20.70
C ILE A 12 -9.37 22.91 -19.31
N SER A 13 -10.56 22.46 -18.95
CA SER A 13 -10.75 21.60 -17.78
C SER A 13 -10.20 20.21 -18.11
N VAL A 14 -8.97 19.94 -17.67
CA VAL A 14 -8.46 18.56 -17.59
C VAL A 14 -9.18 17.89 -16.43
N ILE A 15 -10.31 17.24 -16.71
CA ILE A 15 -11.02 16.48 -15.69
C ILE A 15 -10.26 15.17 -15.48
N ALA A 16 -9.40 15.14 -14.46
CA ALA A 16 -8.93 13.90 -13.88
C ALA A 16 -10.12 13.20 -13.22
N HIS A 17 -10.89 12.45 -14.00
CA HIS A 17 -11.92 11.57 -13.48
C HIS A 17 -11.25 10.39 -12.77
N SER A 18 -10.95 10.58 -11.49
CA SER A 18 -10.85 9.44 -10.58
C SER A 18 -12.22 8.77 -10.59
N THR A 19 -12.31 7.56 -11.12
CA THR A 19 -13.46 6.68 -10.81
C THR A 19 -13.59 6.62 -9.28
N GLN A 20 -14.81 6.61 -8.74
CA GLN A 20 -15.05 6.62 -7.27
C GLN A 20 -14.18 5.59 -6.51
N ASP A 21 -13.79 4.50 -7.15
CA ASP A 21 -13.07 3.39 -6.54
C ASP A 21 -11.53 3.59 -6.53
N GLY A 22 -11.01 4.55 -7.31
CA GLY A 22 -9.58 4.83 -7.47
C GLY A 22 -8.82 3.87 -8.41
N CYS A 23 -9.53 2.96 -9.09
CA CYS A 23 -8.92 1.94 -9.96
C CYS A 23 -8.31 2.51 -11.26
N PRO A 24 -7.20 1.93 -11.76
CA PRO A 24 -6.68 2.28 -13.08
C PRO A 24 -7.60 1.77 -14.20
N ARG A 25 -7.45 2.34 -15.40
CA ARG A 25 -8.26 1.94 -16.58
C ARG A 25 -8.08 0.47 -16.98
N ARG A 26 -6.88 -0.09 -16.78
CA ARG A 26 -6.59 -1.50 -17.07
C ARG A 26 -6.72 -2.31 -15.79
N LEU A 27 -7.62 -3.27 -15.80
CA LEU A 27 -7.96 -4.10 -14.65
C LEU A 27 -7.40 -5.52 -14.78
N GLY A 28 -7.39 -6.25 -13.66
CA GLY A 28 -7.02 -7.65 -13.57
C GLY A 28 -5.59 -7.95 -13.98
N ALA A 29 -5.31 -9.21 -14.33
CA ALA A 29 -4.01 -9.67 -14.80
C ALA A 29 -3.37 -8.81 -15.91
N LYS A 30 -4.17 -8.31 -16.86
CA LYS A 30 -3.69 -7.46 -17.98
C LYS A 30 -3.27 -6.05 -17.52
N GLY A 31 -3.79 -5.60 -16.38
CA GLY A 31 -3.50 -4.33 -15.75
C GLY A 31 -2.21 -4.30 -14.93
N VAL A 32 -1.66 -5.46 -14.55
CA VAL A 32 -0.47 -5.56 -13.69
C VAL A 32 0.72 -4.81 -14.29
N ARG A 33 1.28 -3.88 -13.52
CA ARG A 33 2.51 -3.12 -13.85
C ARG A 33 3.37 -3.00 -12.61
N VAL A 34 4.51 -3.69 -12.63
CA VAL A 34 5.48 -3.72 -11.54
C VAL A 34 6.63 -2.76 -11.79
N ARG A 35 7.30 -2.32 -10.71
CA ARG A 35 8.61 -1.66 -10.74
C ARG A 35 9.54 -2.29 -9.69
N ILE A 36 10.85 -2.09 -9.87
CA ILE A 36 11.85 -2.32 -8.81
C ILE A 36 11.75 -1.17 -7.78
N PRO A 37 12.06 -1.40 -6.49
CA PRO A 37 12.25 -0.30 -5.54
C PRO A 37 13.19 0.77 -6.12
N PRO A 38 12.78 2.05 -6.17
CA PRO A 38 13.59 3.10 -6.80
C PRO A 38 14.88 3.41 -6.05
N THR A 39 15.00 2.97 -4.80
CA THR A 39 16.22 3.06 -3.99
C THR A 39 17.23 1.95 -4.24
N PHE A 40 16.87 0.92 -5.00
CA PHE A 40 17.83 -0.10 -5.41
C PHE A 40 18.83 0.51 -6.40
N ASN A 41 20.12 0.22 -6.20
CA ASN A 41 21.15 0.62 -7.14
C ASN A 41 21.08 -0.29 -8.38
N THR A 42 20.28 0.10 -9.37
CA THR A 42 20.18 -0.66 -10.62
C THR A 42 21.08 -0.01 -11.67
N THR A 43 22.20 -0.66 -12.00
CA THR A 43 23.07 -0.24 -13.11
C THR A 43 22.43 -0.49 -14.49
N ASP A 44 21.32 -1.24 -14.54
CA ASP A 44 20.63 -1.60 -15.78
C ASP A 44 19.47 -0.64 -16.11
N ARG A 45 19.65 0.13 -17.19
CA ARG A 45 18.66 1.05 -17.76
C ARG A 45 17.41 0.35 -18.30
N SER A 46 17.44 -0.97 -18.49
CA SER A 46 16.29 -1.75 -18.95
C SER A 46 15.13 -1.72 -17.95
N HIS A 47 15.43 -1.60 -16.64
CA HIS A 47 14.44 -1.49 -15.57
C HIS A 47 13.87 -0.07 -15.41
N HIS A 48 14.65 0.94 -15.80
CA HIS A 48 14.22 2.34 -15.84
C HIS A 48 13.36 2.69 -17.08
N GLY A 49 13.26 1.78 -18.05
CA GLY A 49 12.64 2.05 -19.36
C GLY A 49 11.14 1.81 -19.48
N ARG A 50 10.48 1.17 -18.50
CA ARG A 50 9.01 1.02 -18.52
C ARG A 50 8.35 2.15 -17.72
N PRO A 51 7.52 2.99 -18.35
CA PRO A 51 6.75 3.99 -17.62
C PRO A 51 5.89 3.29 -16.56
N TRP A 52 6.20 3.54 -15.29
CA TRP A 52 5.39 3.14 -14.16
C TRP A 52 4.72 4.38 -13.59
N SER A 53 3.40 4.35 -13.46
CA SER A 53 2.63 5.45 -12.90
C SER A 53 2.36 5.19 -11.44
N ALA A 54 2.68 6.17 -10.59
CA ALA A 54 2.34 6.09 -9.18
C ALA A 54 0.82 6.03 -8.97
N PRO A 55 0.35 5.36 -7.91
CA PRO A 55 -1.05 5.43 -7.51
C PRO A 55 -1.46 6.88 -7.25
N PRO A 56 -2.69 7.28 -7.58
CA PRO A 56 -3.26 8.53 -7.07
C PRO A 56 -3.17 8.57 -5.55
N VAL A 57 -2.97 9.75 -4.97
CA VAL A 57 -2.80 9.95 -3.51
C VAL A 57 -3.89 9.24 -2.70
N GLY A 58 -5.16 9.42 -3.07
CA GLY A 58 -6.30 8.78 -2.39
C GLY A 58 -6.41 7.26 -2.58
N PHE A 59 -5.61 6.65 -3.45
CA PHE A 59 -5.60 5.19 -3.59
C PHE A 59 -5.02 4.53 -2.34
N TYR A 60 -3.99 5.12 -1.73
CA TYR A 60 -3.30 4.57 -0.56
C TYR A 60 -4.20 4.56 0.69
N PHE A 61 -5.01 5.61 0.88
CA PHE A 61 -5.86 5.79 2.05
C PHE A 61 -7.15 4.95 1.96
N LYS A 62 -7.00 3.65 2.14
CA LYS A 62 -8.07 2.64 2.17
C LYS A 62 -7.78 1.66 3.32
N PRO A 63 -8.80 0.95 3.82
CA PRO A 63 -8.57 -0.19 4.70
C PRO A 63 -7.98 -1.36 3.90
N TRP A 64 -6.83 -1.84 4.31
CA TRP A 64 -6.11 -2.94 3.68
C TRP A 64 -6.09 -4.18 4.57
N SER A 65 -6.17 -5.34 3.95
CA SER A 65 -5.91 -6.64 4.56
C SER A 65 -4.66 -7.20 3.90
N MET A 66 -3.75 -7.74 4.72
CA MET A 66 -2.56 -8.41 4.21
C MET A 66 -2.95 -9.79 3.71
N ILE A 67 -2.67 -10.06 2.44
CA ILE A 67 -3.10 -11.27 1.72
C ILE A 67 -1.95 -12.23 1.56
N LEU A 68 -0.82 -11.72 1.08
CA LEU A 68 0.43 -12.48 1.00
C LEU A 68 1.52 -11.72 1.74
N ALA A 69 2.43 -12.43 2.39
CA ALA A 69 3.63 -11.82 2.95
C ALA A 69 4.81 -12.80 2.92
N SER A 70 6.00 -12.26 2.77
CA SER A 70 7.25 -13.04 2.75
C SER A 70 7.97 -13.04 4.10
N ASN A 71 7.61 -12.12 5.00
CA ASN A 71 8.13 -12.11 6.35
C ASN A 71 7.42 -13.19 7.19
N PRO A 72 8.13 -14.21 7.68
CA PRO A 72 7.52 -15.31 8.44
C PRO A 72 6.96 -14.87 9.79
N GLN A 73 7.33 -13.67 10.31
CA GLN A 73 6.74 -13.15 11.54
C GLN A 73 5.21 -12.95 11.40
N TYR A 74 4.72 -12.60 10.20
CA TYR A 74 3.29 -12.46 9.97
C TYR A 74 2.56 -13.81 9.94
N ALA A 75 3.25 -14.92 9.69
CA ALA A 75 2.66 -16.27 9.74
C ALA A 75 2.24 -16.67 11.17
N ALA A 76 2.82 -16.02 12.20
CA ALA A 76 2.38 -16.19 13.59
C ALA A 76 1.10 -15.41 13.92
N MET A 77 0.60 -14.59 13.00
CA MET A 77 -0.56 -13.70 13.19
C MET A 77 -1.73 -14.13 12.32
N ARG A 78 -2.91 -13.59 12.62
CA ARG A 78 -4.11 -13.71 11.79
C ARG A 78 -4.82 -12.37 11.66
N ASN A 79 -5.61 -12.24 10.61
CA ASN A 79 -6.42 -11.08 10.28
C ASN A 79 -5.62 -9.76 10.30
N VAL A 80 -4.42 -9.79 9.73
CA VAL A 80 -3.54 -8.62 9.67
C VAL A 80 -4.17 -7.56 8.75
N GLN A 81 -4.31 -6.36 9.29
CA GLN A 81 -4.97 -5.22 8.69
C GLN A 81 -4.07 -4.00 8.78
N TYR A 82 -4.13 -3.16 7.75
CA TYR A 82 -3.42 -1.88 7.67
C TYR A 82 -4.39 -0.76 7.31
N ASP A 83 -4.37 0.34 8.07
CA ASP A 83 -5.34 1.44 7.99
C ASP A 83 -4.63 2.82 7.91
N PRO A 84 -3.99 3.14 6.77
CA PRO A 84 -3.35 4.43 6.57
C PRO A 84 -4.35 5.57 6.49
N THR A 85 -4.05 6.68 7.15
CA THR A 85 -4.84 7.92 7.07
C THR A 85 -3.93 9.14 7.00
N PRO A 86 -4.29 10.21 6.27
CA PRO A 86 -3.56 11.47 6.37
C PRO A 86 -3.56 11.99 7.81
N ILE A 87 -2.42 12.48 8.30
CA ILE A 87 -2.37 13.19 9.59
C ILE A 87 -3.11 14.52 9.47
N ASP A 88 -2.90 15.24 8.38
CA ASP A 88 -3.66 16.44 8.02
C ASP A 88 -4.59 16.12 6.85
N PRO A 89 -5.92 16.01 7.06
CA PRO A 89 -6.87 15.77 5.98
C PRO A 89 -6.89 16.86 4.90
N SER A 90 -6.41 18.07 5.21
CA SER A 90 -6.29 19.17 4.25
C SER A 90 -5.04 19.07 3.37
N ASP A 91 -4.04 18.29 3.80
CA ASP A 91 -2.85 17.94 3.04
C ASP A 91 -2.68 16.40 2.96
N PRO A 92 -3.44 15.71 2.09
CA PRO A 92 -3.32 14.26 1.91
C PRO A 92 -2.01 13.84 1.25
N THR A 93 -1.16 14.78 0.82
CA THR A 93 0.17 14.49 0.27
C THR A 93 1.27 14.53 1.32
N GLY A 94 0.96 14.98 2.54
CA GLY A 94 1.89 15.06 3.67
C GLY A 94 2.02 13.74 4.43
N LEU A 95 2.23 13.85 5.73
CA LEU A 95 2.42 12.70 6.62
C LEU A 95 1.15 11.86 6.73
N ALA A 96 1.33 10.55 6.91
CA ALA A 96 0.24 9.62 7.16
C ALA A 96 0.44 8.88 8.49
N ASN A 97 -0.66 8.63 9.19
CA ASN A 97 -0.69 7.66 10.27
C ASN A 97 -0.54 6.26 9.67
N ASP A 98 0.40 5.49 10.20
CA ASP A 98 0.55 4.07 9.94
C ASP A 98 -0.09 3.31 11.11
N LEU A 99 -1.18 2.59 10.84
CA LEU A 99 -1.90 1.79 11.82
C LEU A 99 -2.04 0.36 11.34
N PHE A 100 -1.32 -0.56 11.99
CA PHE A 100 -1.53 -1.99 11.83
C PHE A 100 -2.38 -2.53 12.96
N SER A 101 -3.22 -3.51 12.63
CA SER A 101 -3.91 -4.32 13.62
C SER A 101 -3.91 -5.80 13.24
N PHE A 102 -3.83 -6.67 14.23
CA PHE A 102 -3.78 -8.12 14.05
C PHE A 102 -4.25 -8.85 15.29
N GLN A 103 -4.35 -10.18 15.18
CA GLN A 103 -4.66 -11.07 16.30
C GLN A 103 -3.66 -12.23 16.30
N PHE A 104 -3.51 -12.89 17.44
CA PHE A 104 -2.77 -14.15 17.52
C PHE A 104 -3.73 -15.36 17.41
N PRO A 105 -3.26 -16.52 16.92
CA PRO A 105 -4.05 -17.75 16.96
C PRO A 105 -4.54 -18.07 18.39
N GLY A 106 -5.83 -18.42 18.52
CA GLY A 106 -6.44 -18.73 19.81
C GLY A 106 -6.71 -17.52 20.72
N ASN A 107 -6.41 -16.30 20.27
CA ASN A 107 -6.70 -15.07 21.01
C ASN A 107 -7.49 -14.09 20.13
N ASP A 108 -8.65 -13.67 20.61
CA ASP A 108 -9.56 -12.76 19.94
C ASP A 108 -9.26 -11.27 20.21
N SER A 109 -8.34 -10.95 21.13
CA SER A 109 -7.89 -9.58 21.35
C SER A 109 -7.21 -9.02 20.10
N VAL A 110 -7.65 -7.83 19.71
CA VAL A 110 -7.04 -7.06 18.61
C VAL A 110 -5.86 -6.29 19.17
N ILE A 111 -4.69 -6.55 18.61
CA ILE A 111 -3.44 -5.85 18.93
C ILE A 111 -3.22 -4.79 17.86
N THR A 112 -2.79 -3.61 18.27
CA THR A 112 -2.53 -2.48 17.38
C THR A 112 -1.12 -1.97 17.53
N THR A 113 -0.54 -1.52 16.42
CA THR A 113 0.77 -0.86 16.39
C THR A 113 0.67 0.40 15.54
N TYR A 114 1.43 1.42 15.95
CA TYR A 114 1.30 2.77 15.42
C TYR A 114 2.65 3.30 14.93
N GLY A 115 2.61 4.04 13.83
CA GLY A 115 3.75 4.78 13.31
C GLY A 115 3.33 5.98 12.50
N VAL A 116 4.32 6.64 11.91
CA VAL A 116 4.15 7.74 10.97
C VAL A 116 4.89 7.40 9.69
N ASP A 117 4.17 7.44 8.57
CA ASP A 117 4.72 7.37 7.23
C ASP A 117 5.03 8.78 6.72
N THR A 118 6.28 8.99 6.30
CA THR A 118 6.73 10.23 5.66
C THR A 118 6.97 10.00 4.17
N PRO A 119 6.30 10.73 3.26
CA PRO A 119 6.57 10.62 1.83
C PRO A 119 8.01 10.95 1.47
N HIS A 120 8.64 10.08 0.68
CA HIS A 120 10.01 10.31 0.24
C HIS A 120 10.08 11.50 -0.74
N PRO A 121 11.00 12.46 -0.57
CA PRO A 121 11.01 13.72 -1.32
C PRO A 121 11.31 13.57 -2.82
N HIS A 122 11.91 12.45 -3.23
CA HIS A 122 12.38 12.24 -4.61
C HIS A 122 11.76 11.05 -5.32
N PHE A 123 11.13 10.13 -4.59
CA PHE A 123 10.66 8.87 -5.14
C PHE A 123 9.17 8.74 -4.90
N PRO A 124 8.33 8.77 -5.96
CA PRO A 124 6.90 8.69 -5.77
C PRO A 124 6.51 7.30 -5.23
N ALA A 125 5.51 7.27 -4.36
CA ALA A 125 5.03 6.05 -3.70
C ALA A 125 6.13 5.28 -2.96
N VAL A 126 7.02 6.02 -2.32
CA VAL A 126 7.97 5.54 -1.31
C VAL A 126 7.69 6.31 -0.03
N LEU A 127 7.63 5.59 1.09
CA LEU A 127 7.34 6.13 2.41
C LEU A 127 8.44 5.70 3.37
N ASP A 128 8.92 6.62 4.19
CA ASP A 128 9.81 6.33 5.31
C ASP A 128 8.97 6.26 6.59
N TYR A 129 8.93 5.07 7.18
CA TYR A 129 8.19 4.78 8.39
C TYR A 129 9.03 5.03 9.64
N ALA A 130 8.39 5.61 10.65
CA ALA A 130 8.90 5.68 12.00
C ALA A 130 7.86 5.17 13.00
N GLY A 131 8.23 4.15 13.77
CA GLY A 131 7.39 3.59 14.82
C GLY A 131 7.19 4.55 15.99
N THR A 132 6.03 4.46 16.63
CA THR A 132 5.65 5.25 17.82
C THR A 132 5.28 4.33 18.99
N GLY A 133 5.10 4.91 20.18
CA GLY A 133 4.76 4.15 21.39
C GLY A 133 5.81 3.06 21.69
N ILE A 134 5.37 1.80 21.73
CA ILE A 134 6.27 0.65 21.98
C ILE A 134 7.24 0.36 20.83
N LEU A 135 7.01 0.95 19.65
CA LEU A 135 7.85 0.77 18.46
C LEU A 135 8.81 1.95 18.21
N VAL A 136 8.95 2.89 19.16
CA VAL A 136 9.91 3.98 19.03
C VAL A 136 11.32 3.42 18.79
N GLY A 137 11.92 3.81 17.66
CA GLY A 137 13.23 3.31 17.20
C GLY A 137 13.14 2.32 16.05
N ALA A 138 11.98 1.74 15.77
CA ALA A 138 11.74 0.96 14.56
C ALA A 138 11.57 1.91 13.36
N THR A 139 12.42 1.74 12.35
CA THR A 139 12.33 2.48 11.09
C THR A 139 12.41 1.51 9.92
N SER A 140 11.73 1.85 8.84
CA SER A 140 11.78 1.09 7.58
C SER A 140 11.40 2.00 6.42
N GLN A 141 11.81 1.66 5.21
CA GLN A 141 11.35 2.31 4.00
C GLN A 141 10.45 1.34 3.22
N TYR A 142 9.28 1.83 2.82
CA TYR A 142 8.26 1.11 2.07
C TYR A 142 8.21 1.64 0.64
N SER A 143 8.36 0.77 -0.34
CA SER A 143 8.24 1.08 -1.76
C SER A 143 7.09 0.31 -2.37
N ILE A 144 6.04 1.00 -2.83
CA ILE A 144 4.97 0.33 -3.59
C ILE A 144 5.55 -0.16 -4.91
N LEU A 145 5.47 -1.46 -5.18
CA LEU A 145 6.01 -2.11 -6.37
C LEU A 145 4.98 -2.24 -7.47
N VAL A 146 3.73 -2.49 -7.09
CA VAL A 146 2.58 -2.70 -7.98
C VAL A 146 1.33 -2.24 -7.27
N TRP A 147 0.39 -1.73 -8.03
CA TRP A 147 -0.94 -1.38 -7.55
C TRP A 147 -1.94 -1.54 -8.69
N GLY A 148 -3.21 -1.63 -8.33
CA GLY A 148 -4.30 -1.60 -9.30
C GLY A 148 -5.56 -2.17 -8.72
N CYS A 149 -6.43 -2.65 -9.61
CA CYS A 149 -7.61 -3.39 -9.21
C CYS A 149 -7.72 -4.66 -10.05
N ASP A 150 -8.29 -5.69 -9.44
CA ASP A 150 -8.57 -6.98 -10.09
C ASP A 150 -9.71 -6.86 -11.13
N ALA A 151 -10.12 -7.96 -11.76
CA ALA A 151 -11.19 -7.93 -12.76
C ALA A 151 -12.55 -7.52 -12.17
N ASN A 152 -12.75 -7.71 -10.87
CA ASN A 152 -13.93 -7.36 -10.10
C ASN A 152 -13.83 -5.97 -9.46
N ARG A 153 -12.81 -5.18 -9.82
CA ARG A 153 -12.51 -3.86 -9.26
C ARG A 153 -12.16 -3.87 -7.77
N VAL A 154 -11.58 -4.95 -7.25
CA VAL A 154 -11.02 -4.99 -5.89
C VAL A 154 -9.62 -4.36 -5.91
N PRO A 155 -9.38 -3.23 -5.22
CA PRO A 155 -8.05 -2.64 -5.11
C PRO A 155 -7.03 -3.55 -4.43
N TYR A 156 -5.79 -3.44 -4.89
CA TYR A 156 -4.62 -4.07 -4.30
C TYR A 156 -3.35 -3.25 -4.52
N TYR A 157 -2.36 -3.52 -3.69
CA TYR A 157 -0.97 -3.15 -3.97
C TYR A 157 -0.02 -4.18 -3.36
N ALA A 158 1.21 -4.25 -3.87
CA ALA A 158 2.29 -4.93 -3.16
C ALA A 158 3.41 -3.93 -2.88
N SER A 159 4.00 -4.01 -1.69
CA SER A 159 5.14 -3.19 -1.26
C SER A 159 6.36 -4.04 -0.99
N TYR A 160 7.53 -3.41 -1.08
CA TYR A 160 8.76 -3.88 -0.49
C TYR A 160 9.09 -3.00 0.71
N SER A 161 9.49 -3.61 1.82
CA SER A 161 9.94 -2.93 3.04
C SER A 161 11.36 -3.31 3.37
N THR A 162 12.18 -2.35 3.78
CA THR A 162 13.51 -2.64 4.34
C THR A 162 13.39 -3.26 5.73
N ALA A 163 14.46 -3.91 6.20
CA ALA A 163 14.51 -4.44 7.55
C ALA A 163 14.36 -3.31 8.59
N ALA A 164 13.66 -3.60 9.68
CA ALA A 164 13.61 -2.75 10.87
C ALA A 164 14.44 -3.41 11.98
N GLU A 165 15.65 -2.91 12.20
CA GLU A 165 16.63 -3.53 13.11
C GLU A 165 16.13 -3.59 14.55
N PHE A 166 15.47 -2.54 15.03
CA PHE A 166 15.00 -2.43 16.41
C PHE A 166 14.03 -3.56 16.80
N THR A 167 13.14 -3.96 15.90
CA THR A 167 12.17 -5.04 16.12
C THR A 167 12.66 -6.40 15.60
N GLY A 168 13.84 -6.45 14.98
CA GLY A 168 14.33 -7.64 14.29
C GLY A 168 13.43 -8.08 13.13
N THR A 169 12.67 -7.16 12.53
CA THR A 169 11.77 -7.45 11.42
C THR A 169 12.59 -7.46 10.12
N PRO A 170 12.66 -8.59 9.39
CA PRO A 170 13.44 -8.65 8.17
C PRO A 170 12.80 -7.83 7.05
N ALA A 171 13.60 -7.48 6.04
CA ALA A 171 13.07 -6.94 4.79
C ALA A 171 12.16 -7.96 4.12
N GLY A 172 11.20 -7.48 3.32
CA GLY A 172 10.26 -8.36 2.66
C GLY A 172 9.27 -7.64 1.76
N ILE A 173 8.42 -8.45 1.13
CA ILE A 173 7.28 -8.03 0.33
C ILE A 173 5.99 -8.51 0.98
N ASP A 174 4.99 -7.63 0.94
CA ASP A 174 3.61 -7.88 1.32
C ASP A 174 2.66 -7.50 0.17
N LEU A 175 1.58 -8.27 -0.01
CA LEU A 175 0.47 -7.98 -0.92
C LEU A 175 -0.76 -7.64 -0.09
N MET A 176 -1.28 -6.43 -0.31
CA MET A 176 -2.41 -5.84 0.38
C MET A 176 -3.64 -5.78 -0.53
N SER A 177 -4.84 -5.93 0.04
CA SER A 177 -6.10 -5.77 -0.67
C SER A 177 -7.21 -5.23 0.23
N THR A 178 -8.16 -4.51 -0.35
CA THR A 178 -9.36 -4.08 0.40
C THR A 178 -10.36 -5.20 0.63
N SER A 179 -10.15 -6.38 0.01
CA SER A 179 -10.87 -7.62 0.29
C SER A 179 -10.03 -8.50 1.20
N ASP A 180 -10.62 -9.08 2.24
CA ASP A 180 -9.92 -10.05 3.11
C ASP A 180 -9.62 -11.39 2.41
N GLN A 181 -10.25 -11.66 1.26
CA GLN A 181 -9.91 -12.79 0.39
C GLN A 181 -8.76 -12.46 -0.58
N GLY A 182 -8.50 -11.16 -0.77
CA GLY A 182 -7.57 -10.64 -1.76
C GLY A 182 -8.18 -10.46 -3.15
N PRO A 183 -7.35 -10.11 -4.15
CA PRO A 183 -7.71 -10.05 -5.56
C PRO A 183 -8.09 -11.42 -6.12
N ASP A 184 -8.74 -11.45 -7.29
CA ASP A 184 -8.87 -12.68 -8.07
C ASP A 184 -7.51 -13.37 -8.33
N GLN A 185 -7.53 -14.70 -8.41
CA GLN A 185 -6.31 -15.51 -8.49
C GLN A 185 -5.49 -15.20 -9.75
N ASP A 186 -6.13 -14.95 -10.89
CA ASP A 186 -5.46 -14.56 -12.14
C ASP A 186 -4.61 -13.30 -11.94
N THR A 187 -5.12 -12.33 -11.18
CA THR A 187 -4.41 -11.10 -10.84
C THR A 187 -3.25 -11.36 -9.89
N ILE A 188 -3.44 -12.19 -8.86
CA ILE A 188 -2.37 -12.59 -7.94
C ILE A 188 -1.22 -13.28 -8.71
N ASP A 189 -1.55 -14.25 -9.55
CA ASP A 189 -0.55 -15.00 -10.34
C ASP A 189 0.21 -14.08 -11.30
N ALA A 190 -0.48 -13.13 -11.93
CA ALA A 190 0.13 -12.13 -12.78
C ALA A 190 1.06 -11.18 -12.00
N VAL A 191 0.69 -10.76 -10.79
CA VAL A 191 1.55 -9.96 -9.89
C VAL A 191 2.81 -10.73 -9.53
N VAL A 192 2.68 -11.95 -9.00
CA VAL A 192 3.80 -12.81 -8.61
C VAL A 192 4.74 -13.06 -9.80
N THR A 193 4.17 -13.42 -10.95
CA THR A 193 4.94 -13.64 -12.19
C THR A 193 5.68 -12.39 -12.65
N ALA A 194 5.02 -11.23 -12.59
CA ALA A 194 5.62 -9.98 -13.01
C ALA A 194 6.75 -9.54 -12.07
N LEU A 195 6.58 -9.69 -10.76
CA LEU A 195 7.61 -9.36 -9.77
C LEU A 195 8.85 -10.25 -9.93
N LYS A 196 8.70 -11.58 -10.12
CA LYS A 196 9.83 -12.48 -10.40
C LYS A 196 10.58 -12.12 -11.70
N LYS A 197 9.89 -11.52 -12.67
CA LYS A 197 10.48 -11.11 -13.96
C LYS A 197 11.13 -9.72 -13.91
N LEU A 198 11.19 -9.08 -12.75
CA LEU A 198 11.85 -7.79 -12.61
C LEU A 198 13.37 -7.87 -12.75
N GLY A 199 14.00 -9.05 -12.69
CA GLY A 199 15.45 -9.19 -12.83
C GLY A 199 16.25 -8.74 -11.61
N SER A 200 15.60 -8.63 -10.45
CA SER A 200 16.24 -8.41 -9.15
C SER A 200 16.22 -9.70 -8.35
N ASP A 201 17.39 -10.25 -8.02
CA ASP A 201 17.53 -11.46 -7.21
C ASP A 201 16.91 -11.28 -5.83
N GLU A 202 17.06 -10.09 -5.24
CA GLU A 202 16.49 -9.75 -3.94
C GLU A 202 14.96 -9.78 -3.96
N ILE A 203 14.33 -9.12 -4.94
CA ILE A 203 12.87 -9.16 -5.09
C ILE A 203 12.41 -10.59 -5.38
N THR A 204 13.10 -11.30 -6.27
CA THR A 204 12.74 -12.68 -6.63
C THR A 204 12.75 -13.59 -5.41
N LYS A 205 13.78 -13.49 -4.56
CA LYS A 205 13.88 -14.23 -3.30
C LYS A 205 12.66 -14.01 -2.40
N TYR A 206 12.23 -12.77 -2.19
CA TYR A 206 11.06 -12.50 -1.35
C TYR A 206 9.76 -12.99 -1.99
N VAL A 207 9.62 -12.87 -3.31
CA VAL A 207 8.42 -13.35 -4.02
C VAL A 207 8.30 -14.87 -3.98
N GLU A 208 9.42 -15.60 -3.95
CA GLU A 208 9.43 -17.07 -3.88
C GLU A 208 8.93 -17.64 -2.55
N VAL A 209 9.04 -16.86 -1.48
CA VAL A 209 8.62 -17.24 -0.12
C VAL A 209 7.36 -16.52 0.34
N LEU A 210 6.60 -15.91 -0.59
CA LEU A 210 5.30 -15.33 -0.25
C LEU A 210 4.34 -16.42 0.23
N GLU A 211 3.86 -16.27 1.45
CA GLU A 211 2.86 -17.14 2.06
C GLU A 211 1.52 -16.43 2.14
N ARG A 212 0.43 -17.18 2.05
CA ARG A 212 -0.91 -16.64 2.24
C ARG A 212 -1.18 -16.44 3.72
N MET A 213 -1.56 -15.21 4.06
CA MET A 213 -1.89 -14.84 5.43
C MET A 213 -3.25 -15.40 5.84
N VAL A 214 -3.40 -15.71 7.13
CA VAL A 214 -4.65 -16.24 7.68
C VAL A 214 -5.66 -15.10 7.81
N GLN A 215 -6.76 -15.20 7.06
CA GLN A 215 -7.93 -14.31 7.13
C GLN A 215 -9.15 -15.19 7.44
N ASP A 216 -9.43 -15.42 8.72
CA ASP A 216 -10.46 -16.38 9.18
C ASP A 216 -11.86 -15.76 9.26
N GLY A 217 -11.97 -14.46 8.95
CA GLY A 217 -13.22 -13.74 8.89
C GLY A 217 -13.77 -13.32 10.26
N TRP A 218 -13.06 -13.53 11.37
CA TRP A 218 -13.46 -13.08 12.70
C TRP A 218 -13.63 -11.56 12.76
N ARG A 219 -12.85 -10.82 11.96
CA ARG A 219 -12.92 -9.35 11.84
C ARG A 219 -14.04 -8.87 10.92
N ARG A 220 -14.83 -9.74 10.27
CA ARG A 220 -15.89 -9.33 9.33
C ARG A 220 -17.04 -8.64 10.08
N GLY A 221 -17.41 -7.44 9.63
CA GLY A 221 -18.46 -6.64 10.25
C GLY A 221 -18.03 -5.89 11.51
N MET A 222 -16.81 -6.11 12.01
CA MET A 222 -16.25 -5.27 13.07
C MET A 222 -15.80 -3.92 12.50
N PRO A 223 -15.88 -2.84 13.28
CA PRO A 223 -15.22 -1.59 12.92
C PRO A 223 -13.72 -1.83 12.68
N ARG A 224 -13.19 -1.19 11.63
CA ARG A 224 -11.75 -1.05 11.46
C ARG A 224 -11.21 -0.27 12.66
N VAL A 225 -10.03 -0.65 13.15
CA VAL A 225 -9.36 0.19 14.14
C VAL A 225 -8.95 1.46 13.39
N CYS A 226 -9.34 2.62 13.91
CA CYS A 226 -8.94 3.90 13.37
C CYS A 226 -8.42 4.79 14.51
N ILE A 227 -7.49 5.69 14.20
CA ILE A 227 -6.85 6.53 15.22
C ILE A 227 -7.82 7.48 15.93
N TRP A 228 -8.99 7.74 15.32
CA TRP A 228 -10.06 8.57 15.90
C TRP A 228 -10.85 7.89 17.02
N ALA A 229 -10.65 6.58 17.27
CA ALA A 229 -11.32 5.88 18.36
C ALA A 229 -10.64 6.05 19.74
N VAL A 230 -9.47 6.70 19.80
CA VAL A 230 -8.79 7.02 21.06
C VAL A 230 -9.15 8.44 21.47
N GLY A 231 -10.41 8.66 21.84
CA GLY A 231 -10.87 9.98 22.26
C GLY A 231 -12.36 10.06 22.54
N ASN A 232 -12.83 9.38 23.59
CA ASN A 232 -13.88 9.90 24.48
C ASN A 232 -14.26 9.05 25.70
N ASP A 233 -13.42 8.12 26.17
CA ASP A 233 -13.66 7.48 27.48
C ASP A 233 -12.74 8.08 28.55
N THR A 234 -13.10 9.27 29.00
CA THR A 234 -12.88 9.70 30.38
C THR A 234 -14.19 10.29 30.90
N SER A 235 -14.93 9.45 31.62
CA SER A 235 -15.90 9.87 32.65
C SER A 235 -15.25 10.73 33.72
#